data_AF-A0A0R3WPA9-F1
#
_entry.id   AF-A0A0R3WPA9-F1
#
_cell.length_a   1.000
_cell.length_b   1.000
_cell.length_c   1.000
_cell.angle_alpha   90.00
_cell.angle_beta   90.00
_cell.angle_gamma   90.00
#
_symmetry.space_group_name_H-M   'P 1'
#
loop_
_entity.id
_entity.type
_entity.pdbx_description
1 polymer ?
#
loop_
_entity_poly.entity_id
_entity_poly.type
_entity_poly.pdbx_seq_one_letter_code
_entity_poly.pdbx_strand_id
1 'polypeptide(L)'
;MGKYVGVDALKTAEGTVEVTQEGEEREEPSQTRPKKINPTDWDAELLVPPHNAQNVREVERLHSQHPAHESSLMIAENRLLCELIPLRAFGDIRYKMPAKVLRSIARLCGLPPSYPVTPRFYISPPYLFATPQVVCHRLNPTRDRFVILASDGLWDMLTPKQAVSVVAQHYLDYHGNPSLAGPRDTAASRLIRTALGGREMDPARIAMHLSVPANVARFYRDDITVQVIYPTP
;
A
#
# COMPACT_ATOMS: atom_id res chain seq x y z
N MET A 1 0.84 -4.64 1.80
CA MET A 1 1.50 -3.48 1.16
C MET A 1 0.92 -3.24 -0.23
N GLY A 2 0.10 -2.21 -0.38
CA GLY A 2 -0.43 -1.77 -1.68
C GLY A 2 0.56 -0.87 -2.41
N LYS A 3 0.56 -0.96 -3.75
CA LYS A 3 1.45 -0.21 -4.64
C LYS A 3 0.64 0.33 -5.81
N TYR A 4 0.53 1.64 -5.94
CA TYR A 4 -0.31 2.28 -6.96
C TYR A 4 0.45 3.37 -7.71
N VAL A 5 0.14 3.54 -9.00
CA VAL A 5 0.58 4.69 -9.81
C VAL A 5 -0.59 5.68 -9.91
N GLY A 6 -0.29 6.96 -9.71
CA GLY A 6 -1.21 8.05 -10.03
C GLY A 6 -1.09 8.42 -11.51
N VAL A 7 -2.17 8.20 -12.24
CA VAL A 7 -2.27 8.46 -13.69
C VAL A 7 -3.08 9.73 -13.92
N ASP A 8 -2.48 10.72 -14.60
CA ASP A 8 -3.16 11.93 -15.09
C ASP A 8 -3.88 11.60 -16.41
N ALA A 9 -5.20 11.48 -16.35
CA ALA A 9 -6.05 11.00 -17.43
C ALA A 9 -6.28 12.05 -18.53
N LEU A 10 -6.10 13.35 -18.25
CA LEU A 10 -6.35 14.43 -19.21
C LEU A 10 -5.27 14.49 -20.31
N LYS A 11 -4.03 14.16 -19.98
CA LYS A 11 -2.91 14.17 -20.94
C LYS A 11 -2.84 12.96 -21.87
N THR A 12 -3.81 12.05 -21.76
CA THR A 12 -3.98 10.93 -22.70
C THR A 12 -4.68 11.36 -24.00
N ALA A 13 -5.35 12.52 -24.02
CA ALA A 13 -6.19 12.96 -25.14
C ALA A 13 -5.53 13.96 -26.11
N GLU A 14 -4.44 14.63 -25.72
CA GLU A 14 -3.80 15.67 -26.53
C GLU A 14 -2.65 15.10 -27.37
N GLY A 15 -3.02 14.31 -28.37
CA GLY A 15 -2.10 13.71 -29.32
C GLY A 15 -2.30 14.21 -30.74
N THR A 16 -2.76 15.45 -30.99
CA THR A 16 -2.72 16.04 -32.34
C THR A 16 -2.96 17.56 -32.38
N VAL A 17 -2.04 18.28 -33.04
CA VAL A 17 -2.20 19.52 -33.84
C VAL A 17 -1.91 20.92 -33.23
N GLU A 18 -0.89 21.51 -33.89
CA GLU A 18 -0.58 22.90 -34.29
C GLU A 18 -0.15 24.00 -33.31
N VAL A 19 1.03 24.54 -33.66
CA VAL A 19 1.66 25.76 -33.18
C VAL A 19 1.15 26.94 -34.01
N THR A 20 0.61 27.96 -33.36
CA THR A 20 0.63 29.34 -33.87
C THR A 20 0.97 30.29 -32.73
N GLN A 21 2.04 31.07 -32.94
CA GLN A 21 2.47 32.17 -32.07
C GLN A 21 1.55 33.38 -32.29
N GLU A 22 1.28 34.16 -31.23
CA GLU A 22 1.46 35.62 -31.15
C GLU A 22 0.88 36.17 -29.83
N GLY A 23 1.53 37.22 -29.29
CA GLY A 23 0.92 38.14 -28.32
C GLY A 23 1.53 38.14 -26.92
N GLU A 24 2.51 39.02 -26.70
CA GLU A 24 2.95 39.50 -25.39
C GLU A 24 1.83 40.29 -24.71
N GLU A 25 1.46 39.93 -23.47
CA GLU A 25 1.00 40.90 -22.47
C GLU A 25 1.30 40.36 -21.06
N ARG A 26 2.03 41.17 -20.28
CA ARG A 26 2.45 40.86 -18.91
C ARG A 26 1.29 41.15 -17.96
N GLU A 27 0.68 40.11 -17.40
CA GLU A 27 -0.18 40.22 -16.21
C GLU A 27 0.59 39.77 -14.96
N GLU A 28 0.53 40.59 -13.91
CA GLU A 28 1.07 40.30 -12.58
C GLU A 28 0.41 39.06 -11.95
N PRO A 29 1.10 38.30 -11.08
CA PRO A 29 0.59 37.04 -10.56
C PRO A 29 -0.54 37.30 -9.55
N SER A 30 -1.78 37.23 -10.04
CA SER A 30 -2.96 37.05 -9.21
C SER A 30 -2.80 35.76 -8.40
N GLN A 31 -3.10 35.82 -7.10
CA GLN A 31 -3.13 34.66 -6.21
C GLN A 31 -4.22 33.69 -6.68
N THR A 32 -3.87 32.79 -7.61
CA THR A 32 -4.79 31.78 -8.12
C THR A 32 -5.12 30.82 -6.99
N ARG A 33 -6.40 30.81 -6.57
CA ARG A 33 -6.96 29.77 -5.72
C ARG A 33 -6.53 28.39 -6.24
N PRO A 34 -6.13 27.44 -5.39
CA PRO A 34 -5.73 26.12 -5.85
C PRO A 34 -6.87 25.54 -6.69
N LYS A 35 -6.58 25.16 -7.94
CA LYS A 35 -7.55 24.52 -8.83
C LYS A 35 -8.09 23.29 -8.08
N LYS A 36 -9.40 23.28 -7.79
CA LYS A 36 -10.06 22.09 -7.25
C LYS A 36 -9.90 20.99 -8.28
N ILE A 37 -9.22 19.90 -7.91
CA ILE A 37 -9.12 18.72 -8.76
C ILE A 37 -10.51 18.18 -9.06
N ASN A 38 -10.74 17.85 -10.33
CA ASN A 38 -11.85 16.98 -10.67
C ASN A 38 -11.40 15.53 -10.44
N PRO A 39 -12.04 14.75 -9.55
CA PRO A 39 -11.62 13.37 -9.23
C PRO A 39 -11.67 12.40 -10.42
N THR A 40 -12.20 12.82 -11.56
CA THR A 40 -12.21 12.07 -12.83
C THR A 40 -10.89 12.16 -13.58
N ASP A 41 -10.07 13.18 -13.29
CA ASP A 41 -8.86 13.48 -14.04
C ASP A 41 -7.67 12.62 -13.59
N TRP A 42 -7.82 11.90 -12.48
CA TRP A 42 -6.77 11.08 -11.89
C TRP A 42 -7.27 9.67 -11.62
N ASP A 43 -6.49 8.68 -12.07
CA ASP A 43 -6.77 7.27 -11.84
C ASP A 43 -5.66 6.58 -11.03
N ALA A 44 -6.04 5.49 -10.38
CA ALA A 44 -5.16 4.69 -9.53
C ALA A 44 -4.92 3.31 -10.16
N GLU A 45 -3.77 3.15 -10.79
CA GLU A 45 -3.37 1.87 -11.40
C GLU A 45 -2.67 0.98 -10.36
N LEU A 46 -3.21 -0.21 -10.10
CA LEU A 46 -2.61 -1.20 -9.18
C LEU A 46 -1.42 -1.90 -9.84
N LEU A 47 -0.25 -1.81 -9.23
CA LEU A 47 0.97 -2.44 -9.76
C LEU A 47 1.12 -3.92 -9.40
N VAL A 48 0.85 -4.26 -8.13
CA VAL A 48 1.04 -5.62 -7.61
C VAL A 48 -0.15 -5.98 -6.73
N PRO A 49 -0.93 -7.01 -7.10
CA PRO A 49 -2.00 -7.52 -6.26
C PRO A 49 -1.48 -7.96 -4.88
N PRO A 50 -2.29 -7.80 -3.82
CA PRO A 50 -1.89 -8.25 -2.48
C PRO A 50 -1.69 -9.77 -2.45
N HIS A 51 -0.73 -10.26 -1.66
CA HIS A 51 -0.50 -11.69 -1.44
C HIS A 51 -1.27 -12.14 -0.20
N ASN A 52 -2.59 -12.20 -0.28
CA ASN A 52 -3.51 -12.61 0.78
C ASN A 52 -4.59 -13.56 0.22
N ALA A 53 -5.51 -14.03 1.07
CA ALA A 53 -6.55 -14.99 0.69
C ALA A 53 -7.53 -14.46 -0.37
N GLN A 54 -7.63 -13.14 -0.55
CA GLN A 54 -8.48 -12.53 -1.58
C GLN A 54 -7.87 -12.62 -2.99
N ASN A 55 -6.56 -12.91 -3.11
CA ASN A 55 -5.90 -13.10 -4.39
C ASN A 55 -5.98 -14.55 -4.84
N VAL A 56 -6.96 -14.86 -5.69
CA VAL A 56 -7.24 -16.21 -6.20
C VAL A 56 -5.99 -16.87 -6.79
N ARG A 57 -5.17 -16.13 -7.55
CA ARG A 57 -3.93 -16.67 -8.14
C ARG A 57 -2.91 -17.07 -7.08
N GLU A 58 -2.86 -16.34 -5.97
CA GLU A 58 -1.95 -16.66 -4.86
C GLU A 58 -2.42 -17.88 -4.08
N VAL A 59 -3.74 -18.03 -3.91
CA VAL A 59 -4.36 -19.22 -3.31
C VAL A 59 -4.17 -20.45 -4.18
N GLU A 60 -4.41 -20.35 -5.48
CA GLU A 60 -4.17 -21.44 -6.45
C GLU A 60 -2.69 -21.86 -6.47
N ARG A 61 -1.77 -20.88 -6.50
CA ARG A 61 -0.33 -21.14 -6.39
C ARG A 61 -0.02 -21.93 -5.13
N LEU A 62 -0.54 -21.49 -3.99
CA LEU A 62 -0.34 -22.16 -2.72
C LEU A 62 -0.91 -23.58 -2.75
N HIS A 63 -2.14 -23.80 -3.22
CA HIS A 63 -2.72 -25.15 -3.34
C HIS A 63 -1.91 -26.07 -4.25
N SER A 64 -1.36 -25.57 -5.37
CA SER A 64 -0.57 -26.37 -6.30
C SER A 64 0.74 -26.92 -5.72
N GLN A 65 1.19 -26.37 -4.59
CA GLN A 65 2.44 -26.75 -3.93
C GLN A 65 2.26 -27.81 -2.84
N HIS A 66 1.02 -28.18 -2.53
CA HIS A 66 0.68 -29.09 -1.44
C HIS A 66 -0.28 -30.20 -1.91
N PRO A 67 -0.36 -31.34 -1.19
CA PRO A 67 -1.33 -32.38 -1.49
C PRO A 67 -2.78 -31.87 -1.49
N ALA A 68 -3.60 -32.34 -2.43
CA ALA A 68 -4.98 -31.87 -2.61
C ALA A 68 -5.88 -32.02 -1.37
N HIS A 69 -5.60 -32.99 -0.49
CA HIS A 69 -6.37 -33.18 0.75
C HIS A 69 -6.12 -32.09 1.81
N GLU A 70 -5.06 -31.29 1.65
CA GLU A 70 -4.75 -30.18 2.56
C GLU A 70 -5.43 -28.88 2.17
N SER A 71 -5.84 -28.71 0.91
CA SER A 71 -6.26 -27.41 0.36
C SER A 71 -7.37 -26.72 1.17
N SER A 72 -8.33 -27.47 1.70
CA SER A 72 -9.42 -26.92 2.53
C SER A 72 -8.98 -26.40 3.90
N LEU A 73 -7.80 -26.82 4.39
CA LEU A 73 -7.26 -26.45 5.70
C LEU A 73 -6.17 -25.38 5.59
N MET A 74 -5.63 -25.16 4.39
CA MET A 74 -4.55 -24.20 4.15
C MET A 74 -5.01 -22.75 4.32
N ILE A 75 -6.19 -22.42 3.79
CA ILE A 75 -6.79 -21.09 3.90
C ILE A 75 -8.15 -21.24 4.58
N ALA A 76 -8.28 -20.65 5.77
CA ALA A 76 -9.52 -20.62 6.51
C ALA A 76 -9.63 -19.28 7.25
N GLU A 77 -10.85 -18.73 7.34
CA GLU A 77 -11.10 -17.38 7.87
C GLU A 77 -10.23 -16.30 7.20
N ASN A 78 -10.03 -16.41 5.88
CA ASN A 78 -9.16 -15.55 5.07
C ASN A 78 -7.70 -15.49 5.54
N ARG A 79 -7.21 -16.53 6.24
CA ARG A 79 -5.87 -16.62 6.80
C ARG A 79 -5.20 -17.96 6.47
N LEU A 80 -3.89 -17.92 6.26
CA LEU A 80 -3.03 -19.08 6.19
C LEU A 80 -3.03 -19.83 7.52
N LEU A 81 -3.47 -21.10 7.48
CA LEU A 81 -3.59 -21.99 8.63
C LEU A 81 -4.37 -21.35 9.79
N CYS A 82 -5.39 -20.54 9.46
CA CYS A 82 -6.22 -19.73 10.39
C CYS A 82 -5.47 -18.65 11.18
N GLU A 83 -4.17 -18.44 10.94
CA GLU A 83 -3.33 -17.57 11.78
C GLU A 83 -2.89 -16.31 11.02
N LEU A 84 -2.29 -16.47 9.83
CA LEU A 84 -1.55 -15.40 9.15
C LEU A 84 -2.31 -14.84 7.94
N ILE A 85 -2.47 -13.52 7.85
CA ILE A 85 -3.10 -12.86 6.68
C ILE A 85 -2.22 -12.93 5.43
N PRO A 86 -0.93 -12.53 5.47
CA PRO A 86 -0.09 -12.60 4.28
C PRO A 86 0.28 -14.03 3.91
N LEU A 87 0.21 -14.36 2.62
CA LEU A 87 0.64 -15.63 2.04
C LEU A 87 2.11 -15.62 1.61
N ARG A 88 2.79 -14.48 1.76
CA ARG A 88 4.23 -14.31 1.58
C ARG A 88 4.79 -13.37 2.64
N ALA A 89 5.87 -13.77 3.29
CA ALA A 89 6.61 -12.91 4.22
C ALA A 89 8.05 -13.40 4.43
N PHE A 90 8.93 -12.49 4.84
CA PHE A 90 10.21 -12.84 5.44
C PHE A 90 10.01 -13.34 6.87
N GLY A 91 11.01 -14.01 7.45
CA GLY A 91 10.90 -14.50 8.84
C GLY A 91 9.86 -15.63 8.99
N ASP A 92 9.03 -15.58 10.03
CA ASP A 92 7.88 -16.46 10.23
C ASP A 92 8.21 -17.95 10.07
N ILE A 93 9.30 -18.38 10.71
CA ILE A 93 9.90 -19.71 10.54
C ILE A 93 8.94 -20.86 10.85
N ARG A 94 7.93 -20.61 11.71
CA ARG A 94 6.90 -21.59 12.11
C ARG A 94 6.03 -22.08 10.95
N TYR A 95 5.99 -21.34 9.84
CA TYR A 95 5.26 -21.71 8.62
C TYR A 95 6.17 -22.29 7.52
N LYS A 96 7.47 -22.39 7.79
CA LYS A 96 8.50 -22.71 6.79
C LYS A 96 9.28 -23.98 7.12
N MET A 97 9.69 -24.12 8.38
CA MET A 97 10.63 -25.15 8.78
C MET A 97 9.92 -26.45 9.18
N PRO A 98 10.57 -27.62 9.03
CA PRO A 98 10.04 -28.87 9.53
C PRO A 98 9.81 -28.85 11.05
N ALA A 99 8.75 -29.51 11.53
CA ALA A 99 8.39 -29.55 12.95
C ALA A 99 9.52 -30.05 13.88
N LYS A 100 10.38 -30.96 13.39
CA LYS A 100 11.56 -31.43 14.14
C LYS A 100 12.57 -30.29 14.39
N VAL A 101 12.82 -29.47 13.36
CA VAL A 101 13.74 -28.32 13.45
C VAL A 101 13.18 -27.27 14.39
N LEU A 102 11.90 -26.94 14.26
CA LEU A 102 11.23 -25.97 15.14
C LEU A 102 11.26 -26.40 16.62
N ARG A 103 11.06 -27.70 16.91
CA ARG A 103 11.20 -28.25 18.26
C ARG A 103 12.62 -28.12 18.81
N SER A 104 13.64 -28.35 18.00
CA SER A 104 15.03 -28.15 18.41
C SER A 104 15.33 -26.69 18.71
N ILE A 105 14.88 -25.76 17.86
CA ILE A 105 15.03 -24.31 18.07
C ILE A 105 14.33 -23.90 19.38
N ALA A 106 13.09 -24.32 19.59
CA ALA A 106 12.36 -24.03 20.83
C ALA A 106 13.10 -24.50 22.09
N ARG A 107 13.68 -25.70 22.06
CA ARG A 107 14.51 -26.20 23.16
C ARG A 107 15.75 -25.35 23.40
N LEU A 108 16.46 -24.97 22.33
CA LEU A 108 17.64 -24.10 22.42
C LEU A 108 17.29 -22.70 22.96
N CYS A 109 16.12 -22.19 22.63
CA CYS A 109 15.60 -20.93 23.15
C CYS A 109 15.00 -21.03 24.56
N GLY A 110 15.06 -22.20 25.22
CA GLY A 110 14.50 -22.40 26.57
C GLY A 110 12.97 -22.34 26.64
N LEU A 111 12.27 -22.55 25.52
CA LEU A 111 10.81 -22.56 25.50
C LEU A 111 10.27 -23.85 26.12
N PRO A 112 9.11 -23.81 26.80
CA PRO A 112 8.55 -24.97 27.46
C PRO A 112 8.18 -26.08 26.45
N PRO A 113 8.20 -27.37 26.84
CA PRO A 113 7.84 -28.48 25.95
C PRO A 113 6.42 -28.40 25.37
N SER A 114 5.52 -27.69 26.04
CA SER A 114 4.13 -27.44 25.61
C SER A 114 3.98 -26.27 24.63
N TYR A 115 5.06 -25.56 24.31
CA TYR A 115 4.99 -24.42 23.40
C TYR A 115 4.55 -24.88 21.99
N PRO A 116 3.46 -24.32 21.44
CA PRO A 116 2.94 -24.72 20.12
C PRO A 116 3.85 -24.17 19.02
N VAL A 117 4.88 -24.95 18.65
CA VAL A 117 5.88 -24.55 17.65
C VAL A 117 5.36 -24.57 16.21
N THR A 118 4.27 -25.29 15.94
CA THR A 118 3.66 -25.41 14.60
C THR A 118 2.19 -24.99 14.65
N PRO A 119 1.66 -24.39 13.58
CA PRO A 119 0.23 -24.21 13.40
C PRO A 119 -0.55 -25.54 13.43
N ARG A 120 -1.88 -25.44 13.49
CA ARG A 120 -2.76 -26.60 13.29
C ARG A 120 -2.65 -27.09 11.83
N PHE A 121 -2.84 -28.40 11.63
CA PHE A 121 -2.83 -29.02 10.30
C PHE A 121 -1.52 -28.84 9.51
N TYR A 122 -0.38 -28.74 10.21
CA TYR A 122 0.94 -28.52 9.62
C TYR A 122 1.59 -29.84 9.14
N ILE A 123 1.22 -30.26 7.94
CA ILE A 123 1.54 -31.60 7.38
C ILE A 123 2.75 -31.53 6.42
N SER A 124 2.73 -30.63 5.44
CA SER A 124 3.70 -30.54 4.34
C SER A 124 4.37 -29.15 4.22
N PRO A 125 5.09 -28.66 5.24
CA PRO A 125 5.81 -27.39 5.12
C PRO A 125 6.86 -27.41 4.00
N PRO A 126 7.18 -26.26 3.38
CA PRO A 126 6.80 -24.89 3.79
C PRO A 126 5.45 -24.41 3.24
N TYR A 127 4.67 -23.70 4.05
CA TYR A 127 3.40 -23.05 3.67
C TYR A 127 3.56 -21.54 3.38
N LEU A 128 4.70 -20.94 3.75
CA LEU A 128 4.97 -19.52 3.60
C LEU A 128 6.28 -19.28 2.85
N PHE A 129 6.25 -18.40 1.86
CA PHE A 129 7.41 -18.13 0.99
C PHE A 129 7.84 -16.67 1.09
N ALA A 130 9.16 -16.42 1.05
CA ALA A 130 9.73 -15.08 1.00
C ALA A 130 9.99 -14.59 -0.44
N THR A 131 9.76 -15.45 -1.44
CA THR A 131 10.00 -15.13 -2.85
C THR A 131 9.04 -14.04 -3.31
N PRO A 132 9.53 -12.86 -3.76
CA PRO A 132 8.67 -11.77 -4.19
C PRO A 132 7.99 -12.08 -5.53
N GLN A 133 6.90 -11.39 -5.81
CA GLN A 133 6.40 -11.24 -7.19
C GLN A 133 7.07 -10.01 -7.82
N VAL A 134 7.69 -10.21 -8.97
CA VAL A 134 8.34 -9.13 -9.73
C VAL A 134 7.42 -8.72 -10.88
N VAL A 135 7.12 -7.43 -10.97
CA VAL A 135 6.34 -6.81 -12.05
C VAL A 135 7.16 -5.65 -12.60
N CYS A 136 7.20 -5.52 -13.92
CA CYS A 136 7.84 -4.39 -14.60
C CYS A 136 6.75 -3.49 -15.18
N HIS A 137 6.75 -2.23 -14.78
CA HIS A 137 5.89 -1.19 -15.33
C HIS A 137 6.76 -0.16 -16.04
N ARG A 138 6.55 0.01 -17.34
CA ARG A 138 7.26 1.04 -18.11
C ARG A 138 6.55 2.37 -17.88
N LEU A 139 7.21 3.27 -17.16
CA LEU A 139 6.69 4.60 -16.88
C LEU A 139 6.40 5.36 -18.18
N ASN A 140 5.23 5.98 -18.24
CA ASN A 140 4.86 6.91 -19.28
C ASN A 140 4.94 8.36 -18.75
N PRO A 141 5.92 9.17 -19.19
CA PRO A 141 6.14 10.54 -18.67
C PRO A 141 4.96 11.50 -18.89
N THR A 142 4.06 11.21 -19.85
CA THR A 142 2.92 12.10 -20.13
C THR A 142 1.80 11.93 -19.11
N ARG A 143 1.63 10.72 -18.55
CA ARG A 143 0.51 10.36 -17.67
C ARG A 143 0.92 9.89 -16.27
N ASP A 144 2.02 9.16 -16.11
CA ASP A 144 2.42 8.55 -14.84
C ASP A 144 3.19 9.59 -14.01
N ARG A 145 2.55 10.16 -12.99
CA ARG A 145 3.10 11.32 -12.25
C ARG A 145 3.80 10.95 -10.96
N PHE A 146 3.32 9.92 -10.28
CA PHE A 146 3.87 9.47 -9.01
C PHE A 146 3.50 8.02 -8.70
N VAL A 147 4.26 7.41 -7.78
CA VAL A 147 4.01 6.08 -7.24
C VAL A 147 3.77 6.19 -5.73
N ILE A 148 2.70 5.57 -5.23
CA ILE A 148 2.39 5.45 -3.81
C ILE A 148 2.73 4.04 -3.35
N LEU A 149 3.65 3.94 -2.40
CA LEU A 149 3.96 2.71 -1.68
C LEU A 149 3.49 2.87 -0.23
N ALA A 150 2.63 1.97 0.26
CA ALA A 150 2.17 2.05 1.64
C ALA A 150 1.83 0.68 2.26
N SER A 151 1.92 0.61 3.59
CA SER A 151 1.39 -0.52 4.39
C SER A 151 -0.14 -0.60 4.25
N ASP A 152 -0.69 -1.77 4.55
CA ASP A 152 -2.13 -2.01 4.68
C ASP A 152 -2.83 -1.03 5.62
N GLY A 153 -2.19 -0.58 6.71
CA GLY A 153 -2.76 0.44 7.58
C GLY A 153 -3.24 1.73 6.87
N LEU A 154 -2.63 2.12 5.74
CA LEU A 154 -3.16 3.20 4.90
C LEU A 154 -4.39 2.75 4.10
N TRP A 155 -4.30 1.59 3.45
CA TRP A 155 -5.30 1.07 2.51
C TRP A 155 -6.56 0.57 3.20
N ASP A 156 -6.49 0.27 4.50
CA ASP A 156 -7.64 -0.01 5.35
C ASP A 156 -8.46 1.27 5.65
N MET A 157 -7.84 2.44 5.54
CA MET A 157 -8.45 3.74 5.84
C MET A 157 -8.88 4.50 4.58
N LEU A 158 -8.16 4.33 3.47
CA LEU A 158 -8.37 5.07 2.22
C LEU A 158 -8.47 4.13 1.01
N THR A 159 -9.40 4.45 0.12
CA THR A 159 -9.43 3.81 -1.19
C THR A 159 -8.26 4.31 -2.06
N PRO A 160 -7.80 3.52 -3.05
CA PRO A 160 -6.74 3.93 -3.96
C PRO A 160 -7.01 5.26 -4.66
N LYS A 161 -8.27 5.48 -5.07
CA LYS A 161 -8.71 6.72 -5.72
C LYS A 161 -8.65 7.93 -4.79
N GLN A 162 -9.00 7.75 -3.51
CA GLN A 162 -8.85 8.81 -2.50
C GLN A 162 -7.38 9.15 -2.28
N ALA A 163 -6.52 8.14 -2.15
CA ALA A 163 -5.09 8.34 -1.96
C ALA A 163 -4.45 9.09 -3.16
N VAL A 164 -4.75 8.66 -4.39
CA VAL A 164 -4.26 9.35 -5.60
C VAL A 164 -4.76 10.79 -5.65
N SER A 165 -6.02 11.05 -5.30
CA SER A 165 -6.58 12.41 -5.30
C SER A 165 -5.86 13.34 -4.31
N VAL A 166 -5.49 12.83 -3.12
CA VAL A 166 -4.72 13.59 -2.12
C VAL A 166 -3.32 13.94 -2.64
N VAL A 167 -2.62 12.97 -3.24
CA VAL A 167 -1.27 13.19 -3.77
C VAL A 167 -1.31 14.08 -5.01
N ALA A 168 -2.29 13.91 -5.88
CA ALA A 168 -2.52 14.78 -7.02
C ALA A 168 -2.77 16.23 -6.59
N GLN A 169 -3.57 16.46 -5.55
CA GLN A 169 -3.80 17.82 -5.04
C GLN A 169 -2.51 18.43 -4.52
N HIS A 170 -1.73 17.66 -3.74
CA HIS A 170 -0.40 18.11 -3.31
C HIS A 170 0.51 18.45 -4.50
N TYR A 171 0.54 17.59 -5.53
CA TYR A 171 1.34 17.83 -6.73
C TYR A 171 0.94 19.12 -7.46
N LEU A 172 -0.36 19.39 -7.60
CA LEU A 172 -0.86 20.61 -8.25
C LEU A 172 -0.67 21.88 -7.40
N ASP A 173 -0.84 21.78 -6.08
CA ASP A 173 -0.62 22.91 -5.15
C ASP A 173 0.80 23.46 -5.25
N TYR A 174 1.75 22.61 -5.63
CA TYR A 174 3.16 22.98 -5.85
C TYR A 174 3.55 23.02 -7.32
N HIS A 175 2.59 23.25 -8.23
CA HIS A 175 2.82 23.45 -9.67
C HIS A 175 3.63 22.32 -10.33
N GLY A 176 3.44 21.08 -9.87
CA GLY A 176 4.17 19.92 -10.35
C GLY A 176 5.60 19.76 -9.81
N ASN A 177 5.99 20.58 -8.83
CA ASN A 177 7.27 20.46 -8.12
C ASN A 177 7.07 20.31 -6.60
N PRO A 178 6.79 19.08 -6.12
CA PRO A 178 6.58 18.77 -4.70
C PRO A 178 7.75 19.15 -3.77
N SER A 179 8.95 19.38 -4.30
CA SER A 179 10.12 19.81 -3.53
C SER A 179 10.02 21.25 -3.02
N LEU A 180 9.10 22.05 -3.58
CA LEU A 180 8.79 23.39 -3.09
C LEU A 180 7.95 23.36 -1.79
N ALA A 181 7.46 22.19 -1.41
CA ALA A 181 6.67 22.04 -0.21
C ALA A 181 7.49 22.25 1.07
N GLY A 182 6.86 22.89 2.06
CA GLY A 182 7.48 23.08 3.36
C GLY A 182 7.75 21.74 4.07
N PRO A 183 8.66 21.71 5.07
CA PRO A 183 9.10 20.47 5.72
C PRO A 183 7.98 19.69 6.44
N ARG A 184 6.82 20.32 6.68
CA ARG A 184 5.66 19.72 7.35
C ARG A 184 4.49 19.41 6.41
N ASP A 185 4.61 19.73 5.13
CA ASP A 185 3.55 19.55 4.14
C ASP A 185 4.00 18.65 2.98
N THR A 186 4.22 17.38 3.30
CA THR A 186 4.54 16.37 2.29
C THR A 186 3.28 15.61 1.85
N ALA A 187 3.25 15.09 0.63
CA ALA A 187 2.17 14.22 0.16
C ALA A 187 1.90 13.04 1.11
N ALA A 188 2.97 12.44 1.66
CA ALA A 188 2.86 11.36 2.65
C ALA A 188 2.19 11.85 3.95
N SER A 189 2.57 13.04 4.45
CA SER A 189 1.92 13.62 5.64
C SER A 189 0.44 13.95 5.40
N ARG A 190 0.07 14.43 4.20
CA ARG A 190 -1.32 14.66 3.81
C ARG A 190 -2.11 13.35 3.75
N LEU A 191 -1.54 12.30 3.16
CA LEU A 191 -2.15 10.96 3.15
C LEU A 191 -2.43 10.44 4.55
N ILE A 192 -1.47 10.53 5.47
CA ILE A 192 -1.65 10.08 6.86
C ILE A 192 -2.71 10.93 7.57
N ARG A 193 -2.70 12.26 7.40
CA ARG A 193 -3.73 13.16 7.96
C ARG A 193 -5.12 12.87 7.41
N THR A 194 -5.24 12.56 6.11
CA THR A 194 -6.52 12.18 5.50
C THR A 194 -7.00 10.81 5.97
N ALA A 195 -6.10 9.84 6.14
CA ALA A 195 -6.45 8.52 6.67
C ALA A 195 -7.01 8.59 8.09
N LEU A 196 -6.41 9.42 8.95
CA LEU A 196 -6.85 9.57 10.35
C LEU A 196 -8.00 10.58 10.51
N GLY A 197 -8.00 11.67 9.76
CA GLY A 197 -8.93 12.80 9.90
C GLY A 197 -10.07 12.84 8.88
N GLY A 198 -10.14 11.89 7.95
CA GLY A 198 -11.06 11.96 6.81
C GLY A 198 -10.64 13.02 5.78
N ARG A 199 -11.52 13.26 4.77
CA ARG A 199 -11.22 14.15 3.64
C ARG A 199 -10.88 15.58 4.06
N GLU A 200 -11.50 16.07 5.13
CA GLU A 200 -11.29 17.42 5.67
C GLU A 200 -10.07 17.50 6.60
N MET A 201 -9.37 16.38 6.83
CA MET A 201 -8.24 16.29 7.76
C MET A 201 -8.61 16.85 9.15
N ASP A 202 -9.78 16.46 9.67
CA ASP A 202 -10.33 17.00 10.92
C ASP A 202 -9.31 16.87 12.08
N PRO A 203 -8.82 17.99 12.63
CA PRO A 203 -7.84 17.99 13.71
C PRO A 203 -8.31 17.23 14.95
N ALA A 204 -9.62 17.26 15.27
CA ALA A 204 -10.15 16.58 16.44
C ALA A 204 -10.07 15.05 16.28
N ARG A 205 -10.43 14.54 15.11
CA ARG A 205 -10.33 13.11 14.80
C ARG A 205 -8.88 12.64 14.71
N ILE A 206 -7.99 13.44 14.13
CA ILE A 206 -6.55 13.13 14.12
C ILE A 206 -6.00 13.08 15.54
N ALA A 207 -6.30 14.10 16.36
CA ALA A 207 -5.87 14.15 17.75
C ALA A 207 -6.37 12.94 18.53
N MET A 208 -7.64 12.56 18.36
CA MET A 208 -8.21 11.35 18.96
C MET A 208 -7.36 10.11 18.64
N HIS A 209 -7.04 9.85 17.36
CA HIS A 209 -6.23 8.70 16.97
C HIS A 209 -4.81 8.74 17.56
N LEU A 210 -4.19 9.93 17.62
CA LEU A 210 -2.83 10.10 18.15
C LEU A 210 -2.79 10.03 19.69
N SER A 211 -3.86 10.39 20.38
CA SER A 211 -3.97 10.34 21.84
C SER A 211 -4.34 8.96 22.38
N VAL A 212 -4.70 8.00 21.52
CA VAL A 212 -5.00 6.62 21.97
C VAL A 212 -3.75 5.98 22.59
N PRO A 213 -3.83 5.48 23.85
CA PRO A 213 -2.71 4.81 24.51
C PRO A 213 -2.16 3.62 23.71
N ALA A 214 -0.84 3.42 23.75
CA ALA A 214 -0.15 2.43 22.91
C ALA A 214 -0.68 0.99 23.08
N ASN A 215 -1.17 0.63 24.27
CA ASN A 215 -1.72 -0.70 24.55
C ASN A 215 -3.08 -0.96 23.89
N VAL A 216 -3.82 0.08 23.50
CA VAL A 216 -5.13 -0.04 22.84
C VAL A 216 -5.17 0.57 21.43
N ALA A 217 -4.13 1.31 21.02
CA ALA A 217 -4.01 1.93 19.70
C ALA A 217 -4.29 0.98 18.52
N ARG A 218 -3.82 -0.27 18.63
CA ARG A 218 -3.99 -1.34 17.64
C ARG A 218 -5.45 -1.72 17.35
N PHE A 219 -6.39 -1.39 18.25
CA PHE A 219 -7.82 -1.62 18.01
C PHE A 219 -8.45 -0.55 17.12
N TYR A 220 -7.79 0.60 16.96
CA TYR A 220 -8.32 1.74 16.21
C TYR A 220 -7.58 1.99 14.90
N ARG A 221 -6.31 1.59 14.80
CA ARG A 221 -5.50 1.69 13.58
C ARG A 221 -4.38 0.67 13.61
N ASP A 222 -3.93 0.29 12.42
CA ASP A 222 -2.65 -0.38 12.23
C ASP A 222 -1.51 0.63 12.01
N ASP A 223 -0.28 0.15 11.95
CA ASP A 223 0.88 0.97 11.62
C ASP A 223 0.79 1.49 10.17
N ILE A 224 0.83 2.81 10.03
CA ILE A 224 0.73 3.48 8.73
C ILE A 224 2.11 3.95 8.29
N THR A 225 2.62 3.36 7.22
CA THR A 225 3.85 3.79 6.54
C THR A 225 3.53 4.15 5.10
N VAL A 226 4.00 5.31 4.65
CA VAL A 226 3.73 5.85 3.31
C VAL A 226 5.01 6.40 2.70
N GLN A 227 5.26 6.06 1.44
CA GLN A 227 6.26 6.68 0.60
C GLN A 227 5.62 7.09 -0.72
N VAL A 228 5.85 8.35 -1.13
CA VAL A 228 5.41 8.88 -2.41
C VAL A 228 6.65 9.18 -3.24
N ILE A 229 6.73 8.61 -4.43
CA ILE A 229 7.87 8.72 -5.34
C ILE A 229 7.42 9.49 -6.58
N TYR A 230 8.16 10.54 -6.93
CA TYR A 230 7.94 11.31 -8.15
C TYR A 230 9.05 10.95 -9.14
N PRO A 231 8.75 10.22 -10.24
CA PRO A 231 9.74 9.94 -11.27
C PRO A 231 10.23 11.24 -11.91
N THR A 232 11.54 11.34 -12.14
CA THR A 232 12.08 12.40 -12.97
C THR A 232 11.69 12.16 -14.44
N PRO A 233 11.35 13.22 -15.19
CA PRO A 233 11.10 13.12 -16.62
C PRO A 233 12.34 12.68 -17.41
#